data_AF-A0A9E5P0D5-F1
#
_entry.id   AF-A0A9E5P0D5-F1
#
_cell.length_a   1.000
_cell.length_b   1.000
_cell.length_c   1.000
_cell.angle_alpha   90.00
_cell.angle_beta   90.00
_cell.angle_gamma   90.00
#
_symmetry.space_group_name_H-M   'P 1'
#
loop_
_entity.id
_entity.type
_entity.pdbx_description
1 polymer ?
#
loop_
_entity_poly.entity_id
_entity_poly.type
_entity_poly.pdbx_seq_one_letter_code
_entity_poly.pdbx_strand_id
1 'polypeptide(L)'
;MAWFLYLVSIIWIIMGTVLVLYTDWIRSSLKELVEKKNYRFLSPIPFVFGVLLVISAGWSEFFWLIFLLGLVGVAKGLYLFLAPKNQLEIVMKWWFDEASDRLYRFVGLICLVLGVALLSWIR
;
A
#
# COMPACT_ATOMS: atom_id res chain seq x y z
N MET A 1 -14.44 -2.76 -14.73
CA MET A 1 -13.53 -2.26 -13.67
C MET A 1 -12.13 -1.88 -14.17
N ALA A 2 -11.86 -1.88 -15.48
CA ALA A 2 -10.56 -1.46 -16.02
C ALA A 2 -10.16 -0.03 -15.58
N TRP A 3 -11.12 0.90 -15.50
CA TRP A 3 -10.89 2.26 -14.98
C TRP A 3 -10.32 2.28 -13.56
N PHE A 4 -10.70 1.32 -12.70
CA PHE A 4 -10.16 1.20 -11.35
C PHE A 4 -8.70 0.75 -11.39
N LEU A 5 -8.35 -0.20 -12.26
CA LEU A 5 -6.96 -0.61 -12.45
C LEU A 5 -6.10 0.54 -12.98
N TYR A 6 -6.61 1.37 -13.89
CA TYR A 6 -5.92 2.59 -14.33
C TYR A 6 -5.67 3.54 -13.16
N LEU A 7 -6.70 3.80 -12.36
CA LEU A 7 -6.61 4.68 -11.19
C LEU A 7 -5.60 4.14 -10.17
N VAL A 8 -5.64 2.85 -9.86
CA VAL A 8 -4.67 2.20 -8.95
C VAL A 8 -3.25 2.29 -9.50
N SER A 9 -3.06 2.03 -10.79
CA SER A 9 -1.75 2.10 -11.44
C SER A 9 -1.16 3.51 -11.33
N ILE A 10 -1.95 4.54 -11.63
CA ILE A 10 -1.52 5.94 -11.52
C ILE A 10 -1.19 6.28 -10.07
N ILE A 11 -2.04 5.90 -9.11
CA ILE A 11 -1.78 6.13 -7.68
C ILE A 11 -0.49 5.45 -7.23
N TRP A 12 -0.24 4.21 -7.63
CA TRP A 12 1.00 3.50 -7.27
C TRP A 12 2.24 4.11 -7.91
N ILE A 13 2.16 4.56 -9.17
CA ILE A 13 3.27 5.26 -9.81
C ILE A 13 3.57 6.58 -9.08
N ILE A 14 2.54 7.37 -8.77
CA ILE A 14 2.70 8.63 -8.03
C ILE A 14 3.26 8.35 -6.63
N MET A 15 2.65 7.45 -5.87
CA MET A 15 3.11 7.11 -4.52
C MET A 15 4.54 6.56 -4.54
N GLY A 16 4.88 5.67 -5.47
CA GLY A 16 6.23 5.14 -5.61
C GLY A 16 7.26 6.21 -5.93
N THR A 17 6.94 7.10 -6.88
CA THR A 17 7.80 8.23 -7.26
C THR A 17 8.01 9.18 -6.08
N VAL A 18 6.93 9.57 -5.41
CA VAL A 18 6.95 10.47 -4.25
C VAL A 18 7.73 9.82 -3.11
N LEU A 19 7.56 8.52 -2.83
CA LEU A 19 8.30 7.80 -1.80
C LEU A 19 9.80 7.73 -2.05
N VAL A 20 10.21 7.61 -3.32
CA VAL A 20 11.63 7.59 -3.71
C VAL A 20 12.26 8.99 -3.62
N LEU A 21 11.55 10.03 -4.08
CA LEU A 21 12.08 11.40 -4.12
C LEU A 21 12.02 12.12 -2.77
N TYR A 22 10.95 11.90 -2.00
CA TYR A 22 10.63 12.64 -0.77
C TYR A 22 10.48 11.72 0.44
N THR A 23 11.36 10.71 0.55
CA THR A 23 11.34 9.70 1.61
C THR A 23 11.17 10.31 3.01
N ASP A 24 12.00 11.31 3.35
CA ASP A 24 12.04 11.89 4.69
C ASP A 24 10.77 12.68 5.04
N TRP A 25 10.24 13.40 4.04
CA TRP A 25 9.00 14.17 4.18
C TRP A 25 7.78 13.26 4.35
N ILE A 26 7.71 12.15 3.61
CA ILE A 26 6.60 11.19 3.70
C ILE A 26 6.67 10.42 5.02
N ARG A 27 7.87 9.98 5.42
CA ARG A 27 8.09 9.29 6.68
C ARG A 27 7.62 10.13 7.85
N SER A 28 8.03 11.41 7.91
CA SER A 28 7.62 12.33 8.98
C SER A 28 6.13 12.64 8.95
N SER A 29 5.55 12.91 7.78
CA SER A 29 4.11 13.18 7.63
C SER A 29 3.23 11.99 8.03
N LEU A 30 3.59 10.77 7.61
CA LEU A 30 2.86 9.56 7.97
C LEU A 30 3.00 9.24 9.46
N LYS A 31 4.18 9.44 10.05
CA LYS A 31 4.41 9.27 11.48
C LYS A 31 3.51 10.20 12.29
N GLU A 32 3.49 11.48 11.95
CA GLU A 32 2.65 12.48 12.62
C GLU A 32 1.15 12.14 12.50
N LEU A 33 0.70 11.66 11.32
CA LEU A 33 -0.68 11.23 11.12
C LEU A 33 -1.06 10.03 12.00
N VAL A 34 -0.15 9.05 12.13
CA VAL A 34 -0.35 7.84 12.94
C VAL A 34 -0.28 8.13 14.45
N GLU A 35 0.57 9.07 14.87
CA GLU A 35 0.64 9.49 16.27
C GLU A 35 -0.58 10.34 16.68
N LYS A 36 -1.03 11.25 15.81
CA LYS A 36 -2.21 12.09 16.06
C LYS A 36 -3.53 11.34 15.94
N LYS A 37 -3.61 10.33 15.07
CA LYS A 37 -4.83 9.60 14.74
C LYS A 37 -4.63 8.12 15.04
N ASN A 38 -5.49 7.52 15.87
CA ASN A 38 -5.42 6.10 16.19
C ASN A 38 -5.30 5.26 14.91
N TYR A 39 -4.25 4.44 14.79
CA TYR A 39 -3.91 3.65 13.59
C TYR A 39 -5.04 2.75 13.10
N ARG A 40 -6.02 2.43 13.95
CA ARG A 40 -7.26 1.75 13.54
C ARG A 40 -8.05 2.50 12.47
N PHE A 41 -7.92 3.82 12.38
CA PHE A 41 -8.55 4.60 11.32
C PHE A 41 -7.95 4.33 9.94
N LEU A 42 -6.70 3.83 9.87
CA LEU A 42 -6.04 3.46 8.62
C LEU A 42 -6.41 2.05 8.16
N SER A 43 -6.92 1.18 9.04
CA SER A 43 -7.32 -0.21 8.74
C SER A 43 -8.32 -0.39 7.59
N PRO A 44 -9.40 0.41 7.46
CA PRO A 44 -10.35 0.21 6.36
C PRO A 44 -9.75 0.48 4.98
N ILE A 45 -8.72 1.32 4.87
CA ILE A 45 -8.10 1.69 3.59
C ILE A 45 -7.52 0.46 2.86
N PRO A 46 -6.54 -0.29 3.42
CA PRO A 46 -5.99 -1.46 2.77
C PRO A 46 -7.01 -2.59 2.61
N PHE A 47 -8.00 -2.71 3.51
CA PHE A 47 -9.06 -3.70 3.35
C PHE A 47 -9.92 -3.42 2.11
N VAL A 48 -10.50 -2.20 2.02
CA VAL A 48 -11.35 -1.79 0.89
C VAL A 48 -10.56 -1.83 -0.41
N PHE A 49 -9.32 -1.34 -0.40
CA PHE A 49 -8.43 -1.37 -1.55
C PHE A 49 -8.11 -2.81 -2.00
N GLY A 50 -7.86 -3.72 -1.05
CA GLY A 50 -7.62 -5.13 -1.32
C GLY A 50 -8.85 -5.82 -1.94
N VAL A 51 -10.04 -5.59 -1.39
CA VAL A 51 -11.30 -6.14 -1.95
C VAL A 51 -11.52 -5.63 -3.37
N LEU A 52 -11.33 -4.34 -3.62
CA LEU A 52 -11.47 -3.75 -4.95
C LEU A 52 -10.46 -4.34 -5.95
N LEU A 53 -9.22 -4.62 -5.52
CA LEU A 53 -8.22 -5.30 -6.34
C LEU A 53 -8.62 -6.74 -6.67
N VAL A 54 -9.11 -7.51 -5.68
CA VAL A 54 -9.60 -8.88 -5.90
C VAL A 54 -10.72 -8.90 -6.93
N ILE A 55 -11.70 -8.01 -6.79
CA ILE A 55 -12.81 -7.89 -7.75
C ILE A 55 -12.26 -7.52 -9.12
N SER A 56 -11.35 -6.55 -9.19
CA SER A 56 -10.82 -6.03 -10.46
C SER A 56 -9.86 -6.99 -11.18
N ALA A 57 -9.38 -8.05 -10.51
CA ALA A 57 -8.44 -9.02 -11.08
C ALA A 57 -8.94 -9.68 -12.37
N GLY A 58 -10.27 -9.87 -12.52
CA GLY A 58 -10.87 -10.45 -13.73
C GLY A 58 -10.72 -9.60 -15.00
N TRP A 59 -10.31 -8.33 -14.88
CA TRP A 59 -10.16 -7.39 -16.01
C TRP A 59 -8.71 -7.19 -16.45
N SER A 60 -7.76 -7.97 -15.94
CA SER A 60 -6.36 -7.92 -16.34
C SER A 60 -5.92 -9.21 -17.02
N GLU A 61 -4.90 -9.10 -17.88
CA GLU A 61 -4.24 -10.26 -18.48
C GLU A 61 -3.55 -11.16 -17.43
N PHE A 62 -3.03 -10.56 -16.36
CA PHE A 62 -2.34 -11.25 -15.28
C PHE A 62 -3.21 -11.35 -14.01
N PHE A 63 -4.30 -12.11 -14.10
CA PHE A 63 -5.25 -12.34 -13.00
C PHE A 63 -4.57 -12.67 -11.65
N TRP A 64 -3.65 -13.64 -11.65
CA TRP A 64 -3.03 -14.16 -10.43
C TRP A 64 -2.27 -13.10 -9.63
N LEU A 65 -1.57 -12.20 -10.31
CA LEU A 65 -0.78 -11.17 -9.64
C LEU A 65 -1.69 -10.14 -8.95
N ILE A 66 -2.74 -9.68 -9.65
CA ILE A 66 -3.70 -8.73 -9.08
C ILE A 66 -4.49 -9.37 -7.94
N PHE A 67 -4.90 -10.63 -8.12
CA PHE A 67 -5.63 -11.38 -7.10
C PHE A 67 -4.79 -11.58 -5.83
N LEU A 68 -3.52 -11.97 -5.95
CA LEU A 68 -2.61 -12.11 -4.82
C LEU A 68 -2.35 -10.77 -4.12
N LEU A 69 -2.14 -9.69 -4.87
CA LEU A 69 -1.98 -8.35 -4.29
C LEU A 69 -3.24 -7.90 -3.54
N GLY A 70 -4.42 -8.19 -4.10
CA GLY A 70 -5.70 -7.95 -3.45
C GLY A 70 -5.85 -8.72 -2.14
N LEU A 71 -5.53 -10.02 -2.15
CA LEU A 71 -5.54 -10.85 -0.93
C LEU A 71 -4.58 -10.32 0.14
N VAL A 72 -3.37 -9.91 -0.25
CA VAL A 72 -2.41 -9.28 0.69
C VAL A 72 -2.99 -7.98 1.27
N GLY A 73 -3.67 -7.18 0.45
CA GLY A 73 -4.37 -5.96 0.91
C GLY A 73 -5.46 -6.26 1.94
N VAL A 74 -6.32 -7.25 1.64
CA VAL A 74 -7.37 -7.72 2.55
C VAL A 74 -6.77 -8.22 3.86
N ALA A 75 -5.74 -9.08 3.79
CA ALA A 75 -5.07 -9.62 4.97
C ALA A 75 -4.44 -8.51 5.82
N LYS A 76 -3.78 -7.51 5.20
CA LYS A 76 -3.25 -6.34 5.91
C LYS A 76 -4.34 -5.53 6.59
N GLY A 77 -5.46 -5.31 5.91
CA GLY A 77 -6.61 -4.59 6.47
C GLY A 77 -7.21 -5.29 7.68
N LEU A 78 -7.41 -6.61 7.58
CA LEU A 78 -7.87 -7.46 8.68
C LEU A 78 -6.88 -7.48 9.84
N TYR A 79 -5.58 -7.59 9.55
CA TYR A 79 -4.54 -7.54 10.58
C TYR A 79 -4.56 -6.20 11.32
N LEU A 80 -4.64 -5.07 10.62
CA LEU A 80 -4.74 -3.74 11.25
C LEU A 80 -6.03 -3.55 12.07
N PHE A 81 -7.11 -4.28 11.74
CA PHE A 81 -8.37 -4.20 12.47
C PHE A 81 -8.35 -5.04 13.76
N LEU A 82 -7.91 -6.31 13.63
CA LEU A 82 -8.00 -7.34 14.66
C LEU A 82 -6.77 -7.39 15.57
N ALA A 83 -5.60 -6.94 15.11
CA ALA A 83 -4.39 -7.06 15.90
C ALA A 83 -4.46 -6.25 17.20
N PRO A 84 -3.89 -6.78 18.29
CA PRO A 84 -3.81 -6.08 19.56
C PRO A 84 -2.95 -4.82 19.42
N LYS A 85 -3.34 -3.78 20.16
CA LYS A 85 -2.72 -2.45 20.09
C LYS A 85 -1.20 -2.47 20.22
N ASN A 86 -0.70 -3.26 21.17
CA ASN A 86 0.73 -3.39 21.45
C ASN A 86 1.53 -3.93 20.23
N GLN A 87 0.99 -4.91 19.49
CA GLN A 87 1.66 -5.44 18.29
C GLN A 87 1.71 -4.39 17.18
N LEU A 88 0.64 -3.61 17.02
CA LEU A 88 0.56 -2.56 16.02
C LEU A 88 1.53 -1.42 16.33
N GLU A 89 1.66 -1.03 17.59
CA GLU A 89 2.64 -0.02 18.02
C GLU A 89 4.08 -0.47 17.76
N ILE A 90 4.42 -1.74 18.00
CA ILE A 90 5.75 -2.29 17.68
C ILE A 90 6.02 -2.23 16.17
N VAL A 91 5.07 -2.65 15.34
CA VAL A 91 5.23 -2.60 13.87
C VAL A 91 5.37 -1.17 13.37
N MET A 92 4.58 -0.23 13.91
CA MET A 92 4.64 1.18 13.52
C MET A 92 5.95 1.82 13.98
N LYS A 93 6.42 1.51 15.19
CA LYS A 93 7.72 1.99 15.69
C LYS A 93 8.86 1.46 14.82
N TRP A 94 8.86 0.17 14.51
CA TRP A 94 9.85 -0.42 13.61
C TRP A 94 9.84 0.27 12.24
N TRP A 95 8.64 0.47 11.67
CA TRP A 95 8.49 1.13 10.38
C TRP A 95 8.98 2.58 10.41
N PHE A 96 8.54 3.39 11.38
CA PHE A 96 8.80 4.83 11.39
C PHE A 96 10.10 5.25 12.04
N ASP A 97 10.66 4.48 12.97
CA ASP A 97 11.86 4.87 13.73
C ASP A 97 13.08 4.06 13.32
N GLU A 98 12.93 2.75 13.08
CA GLU A 98 14.05 1.84 12.84
C GLU A 98 14.31 1.58 11.36
N ALA A 99 13.30 1.69 10.49
CA ALA A 99 13.49 1.46 9.07
C ALA A 99 14.41 2.53 8.45
N SER A 100 15.42 2.06 7.71
CA SER A 100 16.34 2.92 6.99
C SER A 100 15.67 3.59 5.79
N ASP A 101 16.14 4.78 5.40
CA ASP A 101 15.63 5.50 4.24
C ASP A 101 15.82 4.70 2.93
N ARG A 102 16.85 3.84 2.89
CA ARG A 102 17.06 2.89 1.79
C ARG A 102 15.88 1.93 1.63
N LEU A 103 15.30 1.45 2.73
CA LEU A 103 14.16 0.54 2.72
C LEU A 103 12.90 1.24 2.18
N TYR A 104 12.67 2.49 2.58
CA TYR A 104 11.58 3.31 2.04
C TYR A 104 11.73 3.53 0.53
N ARG A 105 12.92 3.92 0.06
CA ARG A 105 13.19 4.07 -1.38
C ARG A 105 13.00 2.75 -2.13
N PHE A 106 13.43 1.63 -1.55
CA PHE A 106 13.24 0.31 -2.13
C PHE A 106 11.76 -0.06 -2.27
N VAL A 107 10.95 0.17 -1.22
CA VAL A 107 9.49 -0.03 -1.27
C VAL A 107 8.84 0.90 -2.31
N GLY A 108 9.36 2.12 -2.46
CA GLY A 108 8.90 3.07 -3.45
C GLY A 108 9.16 2.61 -4.88
N LEU A 109 10.34 2.05 -5.12
CA LEU A 109 10.68 1.41 -6.40
C LEU A 109 9.80 0.20 -6.70
N ILE A 110 9.55 -0.67 -5.72
CA ILE A 110 8.62 -1.80 -5.88
C ILE A 110 7.22 -1.28 -6.25
N CYS A 111 6.73 -0.27 -5.54
CA CYS A 111 5.42 0.34 -5.81
C CYS A 111 5.34 0.92 -7.23
N LEU A 112 6.40 1.61 -7.68
CA LEU A 112 6.50 2.17 -9.02
C LEU A 112 6.49 1.07 -10.09
N VAL A 113 7.34 0.05 -9.94
CA VAL A 113 7.40 -1.09 -10.87
C VAL A 113 6.05 -1.81 -10.95
N LEU A 114 5.41 -2.07 -9.81
CA LEU A 114 4.09 -2.69 -9.78
C LEU A 114 3.01 -1.80 -10.43
N GLY A 115 3.06 -0.49 -10.23
CA GLY A 115 2.14 0.45 -10.86
C GLY A 115 2.28 0.48 -12.38
N VAL A 116 3.51 0.49 -12.90
CA VAL A 116 3.78 0.42 -14.36
C VAL A 116 3.39 -0.94 -14.93
N ALA A 117 3.69 -2.04 -14.23
CA ALA A 117 3.33 -3.38 -14.66
C ALA A 117 1.80 -3.56 -14.73
N LEU A 118 1.08 -3.09 -13.70
CA LEU A 118 -0.38 -3.07 -13.72
C LEU A 118 -0.91 -2.29 -14.91
N LEU A 119 -0.40 -1.07 -15.16
CA LEU A 119 -0.82 -0.24 -16.29
C LEU A 119 -0.67 -0.98 -17.63
N SER A 120 0.44 -1.71 -17.79
CA SER A 120 0.75 -2.46 -19.01
C SER A 120 -0.12 -3.71 -19.22
N TRP A 121 -0.76 -4.22 -18.17
CA TRP A 121 -1.55 -5.47 -18.20
C TRP A 121 -3.07 -5.24 -18.16
N ILE A 122 -3.50 -3.99 -18.33
CA ILE A 122 -4.92 -3.67 -18.49
C ILE A 122 -5.30 -3.96 -19.95
N ARG A 123 -6.39 -4.71 -20.13
CA ARG A 123 -7.00 -4.97 -21.43
C ARG A 123 -7.83 -3.79 -21.92
#